data_AF-A0A7S3HH31-F1
#
_entry.id   AF-A0A7S3HH31-F1
#
_cell.length_a   1.000
_cell.length_b   1.000
_cell.length_c   1.000
_cell.angle_alpha   90.00
_cell.angle_beta   90.00
_cell.angle_gamma   90.00
#
_symmetry.space_group_name_H-M   'P 1'
#
loop_
_entity.id
_entity.type
_entity.pdbx_description
1 polymer ?
#
loop_
_entity_poly.entity_id
_entity_poly.type
_entity_poly.pdbx_seq_one_letter_code
_entity_poly.pdbx_strand_id
1 'polypeptide(L)'
;QLTKSAALTLDPTQFTVTNTFPYGSITKLSTDEKNADQFILEADKTTYVYKTAHRPQLMCQLFECIAKKVPDKFKTVGPVRAQRLRKNGSRIDCVICIAPYGLIEMDRSNQVLQEYKWVN
;
A
#
# COMPACT_ATOMS: atom_id res chain seq x y z
N GLN A 1 19.88 11.39 -10.41
CA GLN A 1 19.64 9.96 -10.10
C GLN A 1 18.17 9.79 -9.74
N LEU A 2 17.38 9.11 -10.58
CA LEU A 2 16.02 8.73 -10.20
C LEU A 2 16.13 7.73 -9.05
N THR A 3 15.69 8.10 -7.85
CA THR A 3 15.57 7.21 -6.71
C THR A 3 14.73 6.01 -7.13
N LYS A 4 15.37 4.84 -7.27
CA LYS A 4 14.67 3.58 -7.52
C LYS A 4 13.68 3.40 -6.36
N SER A 5 12.40 3.24 -6.67
CA SER A 5 11.35 3.14 -5.66
C SER A 5 11.61 1.91 -4.77
N ALA A 6 11.91 2.14 -3.50
CA ALA A 6 12.36 1.13 -2.55
C ALA A 6 11.93 1.49 -1.12
N ALA A 7 11.76 0.48 -0.28
CA ALA A 7 11.69 0.66 1.17
C ALA A 7 13.12 0.70 1.74
N LEU A 8 13.37 1.59 2.69
CA LEU A 8 14.66 1.73 3.35
C LEU A 8 14.50 1.49 4.85
N THR A 9 15.47 0.84 5.47
CA THR A 9 15.62 0.89 6.93
C THR A 9 16.74 1.85 7.28
N LEU A 10 16.55 2.60 8.36
CA LEU A 10 17.51 3.57 8.87
C LEU A 10 17.97 3.14 10.26
N ASP A 11 19.26 3.30 10.53
CA ASP A 11 19.76 3.35 11.90
C ASP A 11 19.34 4.69 12.52
N PRO A 12 18.51 4.71 13.58
CA PRO A 12 18.01 5.97 14.16
C PRO A 12 19.09 6.75 14.91
N THR A 13 20.19 6.13 15.32
CA THR A 13 21.29 6.80 16.03
C THR A 13 22.17 7.61 15.10
N GLN A 14 22.36 7.14 13.86
CA GLN A 14 23.24 7.79 12.88
C GLN A 14 22.49 8.32 11.63
N PHE A 15 21.19 8.06 11.52
CA PHE A 15 20.35 8.34 10.34
C PHE A 15 20.94 7.79 9.03
N THR A 16 21.67 6.68 9.12
CA THR A 16 22.28 5.99 7.98
C THR A 16 21.38 4.88 7.46
N VAL A 17 21.36 4.67 6.14
CA VAL A 17 20.62 3.57 5.53
C VAL A 17 21.30 2.26 5.88
N THR A 18 20.56 1.34 6.50
CA THR A 18 21.04 0.00 6.85
C THR A 18 20.66 -1.02 5.79
N ASN A 19 19.47 -0.91 5.20
CA ASN A 19 19.02 -1.77 4.11
C ASN A 19 18.21 -1.00 3.07
N THR A 20 18.27 -1.47 1.83
CA THR A 20 17.45 -0.98 0.72
C THR A 20 16.73 -2.15 0.08
N PHE A 21 15.40 -2.07 0.04
CA PHE A 21 14.52 -3.10 -0.51
C PHE A 21 13.79 -2.55 -1.74
N PRO A 22 14.29 -2.80 -2.96
CA PRO A 22 13.55 -2.49 -4.17
C PRO A 22 12.15 -3.10 -4.08
N TYR A 23 11.10 -2.33 -4.37
CA TYR A 23 9.74 -2.85 -4.22
C TYR A 23 9.48 -4.08 -5.08
N GLY A 24 10.21 -4.26 -6.19
CA GLY A 24 10.17 -5.47 -7.01
C GLY A 24 10.63 -6.74 -6.28
N SER A 25 11.63 -6.67 -5.40
CA SER A 25 12.22 -7.85 -4.76
C SER A 25 11.50 -8.35 -3.51
N ILE A 26 10.58 -7.55 -2.95
CA ILE A 26 9.79 -7.93 -1.76
C ILE A 26 8.76 -9.02 -2.12
N THR A 27 9.04 -10.29 -1.87
CA THR A 27 8.14 -11.39 -2.24
C THR A 27 6.99 -11.58 -1.26
N LYS A 28 7.15 -11.15 0.00
CA LYS A 28 6.12 -11.30 1.04
C LYS A 28 6.15 -10.15 2.03
N LEU A 29 4.95 -9.73 2.46
CA LEU A 29 4.74 -8.82 3.57
C LEU A 29 3.52 -9.33 4.34
N SER A 30 3.72 -9.83 5.57
CA SER A 30 2.66 -10.45 6.37
C SER A 30 2.83 -10.19 7.86
N THR A 31 1.76 -10.35 8.63
CA THR A 31 1.85 -10.35 10.10
C THR A 31 2.58 -11.61 10.58
N ASP A 32 3.26 -11.52 11.72
CA ASP A 32 3.70 -12.72 12.43
C ASP A 32 2.50 -13.29 13.22
N GLU A 33 2.24 -14.59 13.05
CA GLU A 33 1.16 -15.31 13.74
C GLU A 33 1.49 -15.54 15.23
N LYS A 34 2.78 -15.58 15.58
CA LYS A 34 3.25 -15.86 16.94
C LYS A 34 3.35 -14.59 17.78
N ASN A 35 3.42 -13.41 17.15
CA ASN A 35 3.62 -12.14 17.85
C ASN A 35 2.84 -10.98 17.21
N ALA A 36 1.92 -10.40 17.98
CA ALA A 36 1.06 -9.30 17.52
C ALA A 36 1.84 -8.01 17.19
N ASP A 37 3.04 -7.82 17.77
CA ASP A 37 3.88 -6.65 17.53
C ASP A 37 4.90 -6.88 16.42
N GLN A 38 4.81 -7.98 15.67
CA GLN A 38 5.78 -8.30 14.61
C GLN A 38 5.12 -8.44 13.24
N PHE A 39 5.88 -8.06 12.22
CA PHE A 39 5.60 -8.40 10.84
C PHE A 39 6.83 -8.96 10.15
N ILE A 40 6.57 -9.76 9.13
CA ILE A 40 7.55 -10.48 8.33
C ILE A 40 7.62 -9.83 6.95
N LEU A 41 8.84 -9.53 6.52
CA LEU A 41 9.15 -9.08 5.17
C LEU A 41 10.11 -10.10 4.55
N GLU A 42 9.73 -10.70 3.43
CA GLU A 42 10.65 -11.53 2.64
C GLU A 42 11.07 -10.76 1.40
N ALA A 43 12.39 -10.61 1.21
CA ALA A 43 12.98 -9.97 0.04
C ALA A 43 14.25 -10.73 -0.35
N ASP A 44 14.43 -10.99 -1.64
CA ASP A 44 15.63 -11.67 -2.17
C ASP A 44 15.96 -12.99 -1.43
N LYS A 45 14.92 -13.79 -1.14
CA LYS A 45 14.98 -15.06 -0.38
C LYS A 45 15.45 -14.94 1.07
N THR A 46 15.57 -13.72 1.59
CA THR A 46 15.88 -13.44 2.99
C THR A 46 14.61 -13.04 3.73
N THR A 47 14.41 -13.62 4.91
CA THR A 47 13.28 -13.28 5.79
C THR A 47 13.75 -12.31 6.87
N TYR A 48 13.09 -11.16 6.93
CA TYR A 48 13.30 -10.13 7.94
C TYR A 48 12.09 -10.08 8.87
N VAL A 49 12.33 -10.00 10.18
CA VAL A 49 11.29 -9.85 11.20
C VAL A 49 11.47 -8.49 11.85
N TYR A 50 10.43 -7.67 11.80
CA TYR A 50 10.43 -6.32 12.37
C TYR A 50 9.42 -6.23 13.50
N LYS A 51 9.82 -5.60 14.61
CA LYS A 51 8.97 -5.37 15.78
C LYS A 51 8.49 -3.91 15.83
N THR A 52 7.20 -3.69 16.00
CA THR A 52 6.58 -2.36 16.10
C THR A 52 5.18 -2.43 16.75
N ALA A 53 4.85 -1.43 17.57
CA ALA A 53 3.50 -1.25 18.12
C ALA A 53 2.50 -0.71 17.08
N HIS A 54 2.99 -0.19 15.94
CA HIS A 54 2.19 0.39 14.86
C HIS A 54 2.14 -0.53 13.64
N ARG A 55 2.18 -1.85 13.87
CA ARG A 55 2.21 -2.87 12.82
C ARG A 55 1.13 -2.66 11.75
N PRO A 56 -0.16 -2.49 12.08
CA PRO A 56 -1.21 -2.36 11.08
C PRO A 56 -1.01 -1.14 10.18
N GLN A 57 -0.66 0.01 10.77
CA GLN A 57 -0.46 1.26 10.04
C GLN A 57 0.74 1.15 9.10
N LEU A 58 1.87 0.62 9.58
CA LEU A 58 3.09 0.51 8.80
C LEU A 58 2.93 -0.48 7.63
N MET A 59 2.26 -1.61 7.86
CA MET A 59 1.96 -2.57 6.80
C MET A 59 1.05 -1.97 5.72
N CYS A 60 -0.03 -1.28 6.10
CA CYS A 60 -0.91 -0.60 5.14
C CYS A 60 -0.14 0.44 4.30
N GLN A 61 0.73 1.23 4.92
CA GLN A 61 1.58 2.20 4.21
C GLN A 61 2.55 1.54 3.24
N LEU A 62 3.17 0.43 3.63
CA LEU A 62 4.06 -0.35 2.75
C LEU A 62 3.29 -0.91 1.54
N PHE A 63 2.11 -1.49 1.75
CA PHE A 63 1.25 -1.97 0.66
C PHE A 63 0.85 -0.83 -0.28
N GLU A 64 0.47 0.33 0.26
CA GLU A 64 0.13 1.52 -0.52
C GLU A 64 1.31 1.96 -1.41
N CYS A 65 2.50 2.08 -0.84
CA CYS A 65 3.71 2.46 -1.58
C CYS A 65 4.06 1.47 -2.68
N ILE A 66 4.03 0.16 -2.40
CA ILE A 66 4.33 -0.87 -3.39
C ILE A 66 3.30 -0.83 -4.52
N ALA A 67 2.00 -0.79 -4.20
CA ALA A 67 0.95 -0.80 -5.22
C ALA A 67 0.97 0.46 -6.10
N LYS A 68 1.31 1.64 -5.55
CA LYS A 68 1.42 2.89 -6.33
C LYS A 68 2.68 2.93 -7.21
N LYS A 69 3.76 2.25 -6.84
CA LYS A 69 5.05 2.28 -7.57
C LYS A 69 5.29 1.07 -8.46
N VAL A 70 4.64 -0.05 -8.17
CA VAL A 70 4.71 -1.31 -8.92
C VAL A 70 3.29 -1.86 -9.10
N PRO A 71 2.46 -1.21 -9.93
CA PRO A 71 1.02 -1.53 -10.05
C PRO A 71 0.74 -2.97 -10.50
N ASP A 72 1.65 -3.60 -11.23
CA ASP A 72 1.50 -5.00 -11.67
C ASP A 72 1.75 -6.02 -10.54
N LYS A 73 2.38 -5.61 -9.44
CA LYS A 73 2.75 -6.51 -8.35
C LYS A 73 1.56 -6.94 -7.52
N PHE A 74 0.68 -6.00 -7.23
CA PHE A 74 -0.56 -6.27 -6.54
C PHE A 74 -1.71 -5.84 -7.41
N LYS A 75 -2.50 -6.83 -7.86
CA LYS A 75 -3.58 -6.58 -8.81
C LYS A 75 -4.60 -5.60 -8.22
N THR A 76 -4.78 -4.48 -8.90
CA THR A 76 -5.95 -3.63 -8.75
C THR A 76 -7.08 -4.21 -9.60
N VAL A 77 -8.29 -4.30 -9.05
CA VAL A 77 -9.49 -4.74 -9.77
C VAL A 77 -10.30 -3.53 -10.20
N GLY A 78 -10.79 -3.54 -11.44
CA GLY A 78 -11.48 -2.41 -12.06
C GLY A 78 -10.71 -1.89 -13.29
N PRO A 79 -11.12 -0.75 -13.87
CA PRO A 79 -12.20 0.14 -13.44
C PRO A 79 -13.60 -0.47 -13.56
N VAL A 80 -14.45 -0.26 -12.55
CA VAL A 80 -15.88 -0.61 -12.56
C VAL A 80 -16.71 0.66 -12.60
N ARG A 81 -17.67 0.75 -13.54
CA ARG A 81 -18.62 1.87 -13.59
C ARG A 81 -19.55 1.84 -12.39
N ALA A 82 -19.74 2.98 -11.73
CA ALA A 82 -20.57 3.11 -10.54
C ALA A 82 -21.27 4.47 -10.50
N GLN A 83 -22.11 4.67 -9.48
CA GLN A 83 -22.75 5.97 -9.20
C GLN A 83 -22.60 6.31 -7.72
N ARG A 84 -22.14 7.54 -7.44
CA ARG A 84 -22.15 8.11 -6.10
C ARG A 84 -23.52 8.72 -5.80
N LEU A 85 -24.14 8.27 -4.72
CA LEU A 85 -25.37 8.84 -4.18
C LEU A 85 -25.02 9.85 -3.08
N ARG A 86 -25.39 11.12 -3.25
CA ARG A 86 -25.22 12.15 -2.21
C ARG A 86 -26.42 12.17 -1.26
N LYS A 87 -26.24 12.74 -0.05
CA LYS A 87 -27.30 12.89 0.96
C LYS A 87 -28.53 13.65 0.46
N ASN A 88 -28.36 14.53 -0.52
CA ASN A 88 -29.45 15.28 -1.16
C ASN A 88 -30.15 14.51 -2.31
N GLY A 89 -29.83 13.23 -2.50
CA GLY A 89 -30.42 12.38 -3.53
C GLY A 89 -29.80 12.51 -4.93
N SER A 90 -28.87 13.45 -5.14
CA SER A 90 -28.18 13.57 -6.42
C SER A 90 -27.27 12.37 -6.71
N ARG A 91 -27.20 11.99 -8.00
CA ARG A 91 -26.37 10.89 -8.51
C ARG A 91 -25.28 11.43 -9.40
N ILE A 92 -24.08 10.93 -9.24
CA ILE A 92 -22.91 11.31 -10.04
C ILE A 92 -22.27 10.03 -10.55
N ASP A 93 -22.13 9.89 -11.88
CA ASP A 93 -21.42 8.77 -12.46
C ASP A 93 -19.93 8.84 -12.11
N CYS A 94 -19.40 7.71 -11.66
CA CYS A 94 -18.01 7.57 -11.28
C CYS A 94 -17.46 6.21 -11.73
N VAL A 95 -16.17 6.03 -11.50
CA VAL A 95 -15.44 4.80 -11.75
C VAL A 95 -14.76 4.39 -10.45
N ILE A 96 -14.85 3.11 -10.10
CA ILE A 96 -14.24 2.57 -8.87
C ILE A 96 -13.14 1.57 -9.25
N CYS A 97 -11.97 1.72 -8.63
CA CYS A 97 -10.89 0.74 -8.64
C CYS A 97 -10.66 0.21 -7.23
N ILE A 98 -10.53 -1.10 -7.09
CA ILE A 98 -10.23 -1.79 -5.84
C ILE A 98 -8.72 -2.05 -5.81
N ALA A 99 -8.00 -1.26 -5.02
CA ALA A 99 -6.57 -1.43 -4.80
C ALA A 99 -6.32 -2.24 -3.51
N PRO A 100 -5.13 -2.83 -3.36
CA PRO A 100 -4.76 -3.59 -2.15
C PRO A 100 -4.86 -2.78 -0.85
N TYR A 101 -4.72 -1.45 -0.94
CA TYR A 101 -4.73 -0.53 0.20
C TYR A 101 -6.05 0.27 0.34
N GLY A 102 -7.01 0.11 -0.58
CA GLY A 102 -8.30 0.79 -0.47
C GLY A 102 -9.14 0.77 -1.74
N LEU A 103 -10.24 1.51 -1.70
CA LEU A 103 -11.08 1.81 -2.85
C LEU A 103 -10.74 3.19 -3.39
N ILE A 104 -10.58 3.32 -4.70
CA ILE A 104 -10.27 4.56 -5.39
C ILE A 104 -11.49 4.93 -6.24
N GLU A 105 -12.12 6.05 -5.92
CA GLU A 105 -13.18 6.67 -6.72
C GLU A 105 -12.54 7.67 -7.68
N MET A 106 -12.87 7.54 -8.96
CA MET A 106 -12.42 8.42 -10.04
C MET A 106 -13.61 8.96 -10.83
N ASP A 107 -13.43 10.10 -11.49
CA ASP A 107 -14.37 10.59 -12.47
C ASP A 107 -14.22 9.86 -13.82
N ARG A 108 -15.01 10.27 -14.83
CA ARG A 108 -14.94 9.71 -16.19
C ARG A 108 -13.62 10.02 -16.93
N SER A 109 -12.86 10.98 -16.44
CA SER A 109 -11.54 11.38 -16.98
C SER A 109 -10.38 10.68 -16.25
N ASN A 110 -10.67 9.71 -15.38
CA ASN A 110 -9.74 9.03 -14.49
C ASN A 110 -9.05 9.95 -13.47
N GLN A 111 -9.61 11.12 -13.18
CA GLN A 111 -9.15 11.95 -12.07
C GLN A 111 -9.64 11.36 -10.76
N VAL A 112 -8.72 11.14 -9.81
CA VAL A 112 -9.07 10.66 -8.47
C VAL A 112 -9.93 11.69 -7.75
N LEU A 113 -11.16 11.30 -7.40
CA LEU A 113 -12.10 12.09 -6.61
C LEU A 113 -11.94 11.83 -5.12
N GLN A 114 -11.76 10.56 -4.74
CA GLN A 114 -11.65 10.15 -3.34
C GLN A 114 -10.89 8.81 -3.24
N GLU A 115 -9.99 8.71 -2.26
CA GLU A 115 -9.41 7.44 -1.83
C GLU A 115 -10.03 7.06 -0.47
N TYR A 116 -10.57 5.84 -0.39
CA TYR A 116 -11.10 5.22 0.82
C TYR A 116 -10.13 4.12 1.24
N LYS A 117 -9.21 4.46 2.14
CA LYS A 117 -8.24 3.49 2.67
C LYS A 117 -8.96 2.43 3.49
N TRP A 118 -8.50 1.18 3.43
CA TRP A 118 -8.91 0.18 4.41
C TRP A 118 -8.44 0.66 5.79
N VAL A 119 -9.37 1.13 6.62
CA VAL A 119 -9.05 1.55 7.99
C VAL A 119 -9.07 0.29 8.85
N ASN A 120 -7.97 0.02 9.57
CA ASN A 120 -7.95 -1.00 10.62
C ASN A 120 -8.74 -0.51 11.83
#